data_AF-A0A1R0M906-F1
#
_entry.id   AF-A0A1R0M906-F1
#
_cell.length_a   1.000
_cell.length_b   1.000
_cell.length_c   1.000
_cell.angle_alpha   90.00
_cell.angle_beta   90.00
_cell.angle_gamma   90.00
#
_symmetry.space_group_name_H-M   'P 1'
#
loop_
_entity.id
_entity.type
_entity.pdbx_description
1 polymer ?
#
loop_
_entity_poly.entity_id
_entity_poly.type
_entity_poly.pdbx_seq_one_letter_code
_entity_poly.pdbx_strand_id
1 'polypeptide(L)'
;MSGGGTGVDRTLVEERLRASLDARARSVGAADLRPLRPPTDAVRPRRVALRRAVVGVLALAAVAALVFFAVRGGPSRPAEPARPPHPTISTPSPVPTTESPSTAEPSPSAPQP
;
A
#
# COMPACT_ATOMS: atom_id res chain seq x y z
N MET A 1 22.20 53.09 60.11
CA MET A 1 22.95 51.90 59.67
C MET A 1 22.20 50.66 60.11
N SER A 2 21.43 50.03 59.23
CA SER A 2 20.71 48.78 59.55
C SER A 2 20.71 47.87 58.34
N GLY A 3 21.66 46.92 58.31
CA GLY A 3 21.81 45.95 57.22
C GLY A 3 22.25 44.56 57.70
N GLY A 4 22.14 44.26 59.00
CA GLY A 4 22.71 43.04 59.60
C GLY A 4 21.75 41.84 59.73
N GLY A 5 20.43 42.05 59.70
CA GLY A 5 19.46 40.98 60.02
C GLY A 5 19.25 39.95 58.91
N THR A 6 19.28 40.36 57.64
CA THR A 6 18.95 39.49 56.51
C THR A 6 20.06 38.49 56.17
N GLY A 7 21.31 38.77 56.55
CA GLY A 7 22.44 37.87 56.33
C GLY A 7 22.37 36.62 57.21
N VAL A 8 21.99 36.78 58.48
CA VAL A 8 21.90 35.67 59.44
C VAL A 8 20.73 34.75 59.07
N ASP A 9 19.57 35.30 58.75
CA ASP A 9 18.41 34.51 58.30
C ASP A 9 18.72 33.72 57.02
N ARG A 10 19.45 34.32 56.08
CA ARG A 10 19.89 33.65 54.86
C ARG A 10 20.83 32.48 55.13
N THR A 11 21.81 32.67 56.03
CA THR A 11 22.73 31.58 56.40
C THR A 11 22.02 30.41 57.08
N LEU A 12 21.00 30.69 57.92
CA LEU A 12 20.20 29.65 58.56
C LEU A 12 19.34 28.88 57.56
N VAL A 13 18.76 29.57 56.57
CA VAL A 13 17.99 28.92 55.50
C VAL A 13 18.90 28.05 54.63
N GLU A 14 20.08 28.54 54.26
CA GLU A 14 21.06 27.77 53.49
C GLU A 14 21.53 26.52 54.24
N GLU A 15 21.75 26.62 55.56
CA GLU A 15 22.14 25.47 56.38
C GLU A 15 21.02 24.44 56.50
N ARG A 16 19.77 24.89 56.65
CA ARG A 16 18.60 24.00 56.61
C ARG A 16 18.44 23.31 55.25
N LEU A 17 18.70 24.05 54.17
CA LEU A 17 18.62 23.50 52.82
C LEU A 17 19.72 22.45 52.60
N ARG A 18 20.95 22.75 53.03
CA ARG A 18 22.08 21.82 52.99
C ARG A 18 21.80 20.57 53.80
N ALA A 19 21.27 20.70 55.01
CA ALA A 19 20.89 19.57 55.86
C ALA A 19 19.75 18.73 55.26
N SER A 20 18.73 19.36 54.67
CA SER A 20 17.61 18.65 54.05
C SER A 20 18.02 17.92 52.76
N LEU A 21 18.89 18.51 51.95
CA LEU A 21 19.46 17.85 50.77
C LEU A 21 20.36 16.68 51.15
N ASP A 22 21.18 16.81 52.18
CA ASP A 22 22.03 15.72 52.66
C ASP A 22 21.21 14.55 53.21
N ALA A 23 20.15 14.86 53.98
CA ALA A 23 19.19 13.85 54.43
C ALA A 23 18.49 13.16 53.24
N ARG A 24 18.15 13.91 52.19
CA ARG A 24 17.55 13.33 50.97
C ARG A 24 18.55 12.47 50.21
N ALA A 25 19.80 12.88 50.08
CA ALA A 25 20.85 12.10 49.43
C ALA A 25 21.07 10.74 50.13
N ARG A 26 21.01 10.71 51.47
CA ARG A 26 21.07 9.47 52.26
C ARG A 26 19.85 8.58 52.10
N SER A 27 18.70 9.12 51.69
CA SER A 27 17.46 8.35 51.45
C SER A 27 17.37 7.73 50.06
N VAL A 28 18.14 8.22 49.08
CA VAL A 28 18.15 7.67 47.71
C VAL A 28 19.06 6.45 47.68
N GLY A 29 18.48 5.27 47.49
CA GLY A 29 19.23 4.02 47.48
C GLY A 29 19.91 3.77 46.13
N ALA A 30 20.91 2.88 46.10
CA ALA A 30 21.55 2.44 44.85
C ALA A 30 20.56 1.81 43.84
N ALA A 31 19.40 1.34 44.33
CA ALA A 31 18.31 0.84 43.50
C ALA A 31 17.56 1.97 42.75
N ASP A 32 17.45 3.16 43.34
CA ASP A 32 16.83 4.34 42.73
C ASP A 32 17.76 5.03 41.73
N LEU A 33 19.08 4.86 41.92
CA LEU A 33 20.12 5.34 41.01
C LEU A 33 20.42 4.37 39.87
N ARG A 34 19.83 3.17 39.88
CA ARG A 34 19.98 2.28 38.72
C ARG A 34 19.28 2.96 37.55
N PRO A 35 19.97 3.11 36.40
CA PRO A 35 19.28 3.43 35.15
C PRO A 35 18.13 2.45 35.07
N LEU A 36 16.90 2.97 35.04
CA LEU A 36 15.67 2.19 34.87
C LEU A 36 16.00 1.10 33.86
N ARG A 37 16.18 -0.13 34.33
CA ARG A 37 16.42 -1.26 33.44
C ARG A 37 15.20 -1.22 32.54
N PRO A 38 15.34 -0.93 31.23
CA PRO A 38 14.18 -0.86 30.36
C PRO A 38 13.45 -2.17 30.62
N PRO A 39 12.14 -2.13 30.94
CA PRO A 39 11.38 -3.33 31.23
C PRO A 39 11.72 -4.26 30.08
N THR A 40 12.53 -5.28 30.36
CA THR A 40 12.94 -6.22 29.34
C THR A 40 11.63 -6.84 28.97
N ASP A 41 11.12 -6.40 27.83
CA ASP A 41 9.78 -6.69 27.37
C ASP A 41 9.80 -8.19 27.12
N ALA A 42 9.55 -8.94 28.19
CA ALA A 42 9.46 -10.39 28.20
C ALA A 42 8.12 -10.79 27.57
N VAL A 43 7.73 -10.05 26.53
CA VAL A 43 6.57 -10.31 25.68
C VAL A 43 6.98 -11.44 24.73
N ARG A 44 7.09 -12.60 25.37
CA ARG A 44 6.65 -13.92 24.93
C ARG A 44 7.30 -14.40 23.62
N PRO A 45 8.43 -15.14 23.72
CA PRO A 45 8.95 -15.92 22.58
C PRO A 45 7.88 -16.84 21.93
N ARG A 46 6.84 -17.22 22.68
CA ARG A 46 5.72 -18.04 22.20
C ARG A 46 4.92 -17.40 21.07
N ARG A 47 4.76 -16.07 21.02
CA ARG A 47 4.03 -15.40 19.93
C ARG A 47 4.81 -15.43 18.62
N VAL A 48 6.13 -15.32 18.69
CA VAL A 48 7.02 -15.41 17.52
C VAL A 48 7.08 -16.84 16.99
N ALA A 49 7.18 -17.83 17.89
CA ALA A 49 7.15 -19.24 17.50
C ALA A 49 5.84 -19.63 16.81
N LEU A 50 4.69 -19.16 17.33
CA LEU A 50 3.38 -19.43 16.71
C LEU A 50 3.27 -18.80 15.31
N ARG A 51 3.73 -17.55 15.14
CA ARG A 51 3.75 -16.90 13.82
C ARG A 51 4.62 -17.65 12.82
N ARG A 52 5.80 -18.13 13.24
CA ARG A 52 6.68 -18.93 12.38
C ARG A 52 6.03 -20.26 11.98
N ALA A 53 5.35 -20.93 12.91
CA ALA A 53 4.61 -22.16 12.62
C ALA A 53 3.48 -21.91 11.61
N VAL A 54 2.69 -20.85 11.81
CA VAL A 54 1.60 -20.48 10.88
C VAL A 54 2.14 -20.16 9.49
N VAL A 55 3.23 -19.39 9.39
CA VAL A 55 3.88 -19.09 8.10
C VAL A 55 4.39 -20.36 7.44
N GLY A 56 5.00 -21.27 8.20
CA GLY A 56 5.46 -22.57 7.69
C GLY A 56 4.31 -23.42 7.14
N VAL A 57 3.20 -23.51 7.87
CA VAL A 57 1.99 -24.23 7.42
C VAL A 57 1.40 -23.59 6.15
N LEU A 58 1.30 -22.26 6.10
CA LEU A 58 0.79 -21.55 4.92
C LEU A 58 1.69 -21.75 3.71
N ALA A 59 3.01 -21.70 3.87
CA ALA A 59 3.95 -21.98 2.79
C ALA A 59 3.80 -23.41 2.27
N LEU A 60 3.68 -24.39 3.17
CA LEU A 60 3.51 -25.79 2.80
C LEU A 60 2.17 -26.03 2.09
N ALA A 61 1.09 -25.39 2.55
CA ALA A 61 -0.22 -25.42 1.90
C ALA A 61 -0.18 -24.78 0.50
N ALA A 62 0.53 -23.66 0.32
CA ALA A 62 0.68 -23.00 -0.97
C ALA A 62 1.44 -23.88 -1.97
N VAL A 63 2.52 -24.54 -1.53
CA VAL A 63 3.26 -25.49 -2.37
C VAL A 63 2.37 -26.67 -2.77
N ALA A 64 1.62 -27.25 -1.82
CA ALA A 64 0.70 -28.34 -2.09
C ALA A 64 -0.39 -27.92 -3.10
N ALA A 65 -0.96 -26.73 -2.94
CA ALA A 65 -1.93 -26.18 -3.88
C ALA A 65 -1.33 -25.95 -5.28
N LEU A 66 -0.09 -25.47 -5.36
CA LEU A 66 0.59 -25.26 -6.64
C LEU A 66 0.92 -26.59 -7.34
N VAL A 67 1.37 -27.61 -6.62
CA VAL A 67 1.57 -28.96 -7.17
C VAL A 67 0.24 -29.54 -7.62
N PHE A 68 -0.79 -29.44 -6.80
CA PHE A 68 -2.13 -29.91 -7.14
C PHE A 68 -2.68 -29.18 -8.38
N PHE A 69 -2.50 -27.87 -8.46
CA PHE A 69 -2.89 -27.06 -9.60
C PHE A 69 -2.05 -27.39 -10.83
N ALA A 70 -0.76 -27.64 -10.71
CA ALA A 70 0.08 -28.05 -11.84
C ALA A 70 -0.28 -29.46 -12.35
N VAL A 71 -0.69 -30.36 -11.46
CA VAL A 71 -1.11 -31.72 -11.81
C VAL A 71 -2.53 -31.75 -12.38
N ARG A 72 -3.45 -30.92 -11.88
CA ARG A 72 -4.87 -30.92 -12.29
C ARG A 72 -5.25 -29.83 -13.29
N GLY A 73 -4.62 -28.68 -13.20
CA GLY A 73 -4.71 -27.58 -14.14
C GLY A 73 -3.64 -27.75 -15.21
N GLY A 74 -3.96 -28.50 -16.25
CA GLY A 74 -3.17 -28.52 -17.48
C GLY A 74 -2.93 -27.11 -18.02
N PRO A 75 -1.94 -26.93 -18.93
CA PRO A 75 -1.44 -25.64 -19.35
C PRO A 75 -2.60 -24.72 -19.72
N SER A 76 -2.68 -23.57 -19.04
CA SER A 76 -3.67 -22.53 -19.32
C SER A 76 -3.58 -22.23 -20.81
N ARG A 77 -4.55 -22.73 -21.58
CA ARG A 77 -4.56 -22.63 -23.04
C ARG A 77 -4.42 -21.14 -23.37
N PRO A 78 -3.42 -20.74 -24.17
CA PRO A 78 -3.30 -19.35 -24.60
C PRO A 78 -4.66 -18.93 -25.17
N ALA A 79 -5.18 -17.79 -24.71
CA ALA A 79 -6.41 -17.25 -25.27
C ALA A 79 -6.25 -17.16 -26.80
N GLU A 80 -7.18 -17.78 -27.54
CA GLU A 80 -7.11 -17.86 -28.99
C GLU A 80 -7.04 -16.42 -29.55
N PRO A 81 -6.04 -16.09 -30.39
CA PRO A 81 -5.93 -14.75 -30.97
C PRO A 81 -7.24 -14.39 -31.68
N ALA A 82 -7.73 -13.17 -31.46
CA ALA A 82 -8.92 -12.67 -32.12
C ALA A 82 -8.76 -12.81 -33.65
N ARG A 83 -9.64 -13.60 -34.28
CA ARG A 83 -9.61 -13.77 -35.74
C ARG A 83 -9.88 -12.43 -36.41
N PRO A 84 -9.06 -12.02 -37.39
CA PRO A 84 -9.34 -10.83 -38.17
C PRO A 84 -10.66 -11.03 -38.95
N PRO A 85 -11.46 -9.97 -39.14
CA PRO A 85 -12.67 -10.06 -39.95
C PRO A 85 -12.29 -10.49 -41.36
N HIS A 86 -12.89 -11.59 -41.82
CA HIS A 86 -12.70 -12.07 -43.18
C HIS A 86 -13.32 -11.05 -44.14
N PRO A 87 -12.56 -10.45 -45.08
CA PRO A 87 -13.18 -9.66 -46.14
C PRO A 87 -13.95 -10.62 -47.04
N THR A 88 -15.26 -10.41 -47.16
CA THR A 88 -16.07 -11.02 -48.21
C THR A 88 -15.55 -10.49 -49.55
N ILE A 89 -14.85 -11.33 -50.31
CA ILE A 89 -14.46 -11.01 -51.67
C ILE A 89 -15.74 -11.02 -52.49
N SER A 90 -16.34 -9.85 -52.69
CA SER A 90 -17.32 -9.64 -53.76
C SER A 90 -16.56 -9.73 -55.08
N THR A 91 -16.67 -10.88 -55.74
CA THR A 91 -16.22 -11.12 -57.11
C THR A 91 -16.58 -9.95 -58.03
N PRO A 92 -15.63 -9.29 -58.71
CA PRO A 92 -15.96 -8.37 -59.79
C PRO A 92 -16.39 -9.20 -61.00
N SER A 93 -17.67 -9.14 -61.36
CA SER A 93 -18.17 -9.68 -62.63
C SER A 93 -18.05 -8.60 -63.71
N PRO A 94 -17.24 -8.79 -64.77
CA PRO A 94 -17.21 -7.89 -65.91
C PRO A 94 -18.33 -8.28 -66.88
N VAL A 95 -19.37 -7.44 -67.00
CA VAL A 95 -20.34 -7.56 -68.09
C VAL A 95 -20.12 -6.38 -69.05
N PRO A 96 -19.89 -6.64 -70.35
CA PRO A 96 -19.64 -5.60 -71.34
C PRO A 96 -20.93 -4.84 -71.70
N THR A 97 -20.78 -3.52 -71.85
CA THR A 97 -21.81 -2.54 -72.22
C THR A 97 -22.32 -2.78 -73.64
N THR A 98 -23.64 -2.84 -73.86
CA THR A 98 -24.31 -2.54 -75.16
C THR A 98 -25.82 -2.28 -74.93
N GLU A 99 -26.37 -1.29 -75.66
CA GLU A 99 -27.74 -0.73 -75.72
C GLU A 99 -28.10 0.33 -74.66
N SER A 100 -28.66 1.51 -74.96
CA SER A 100 -28.77 2.43 -76.11
C SER A 100 -29.51 3.68 -75.56
N PRO A 101 -29.42 4.87 -76.17
CA PRO A 101 -29.54 6.15 -75.46
C PRO A 101 -30.99 6.50 -75.11
N SER A 102 -31.28 6.83 -73.84
CA SER A 102 -32.53 7.49 -73.46
C SER A 102 -32.26 8.95 -73.15
N THR A 103 -32.21 9.74 -74.23
CA THR A 103 -32.48 11.16 -74.21
C THR A 103 -33.95 11.34 -73.79
N ALA A 104 -34.18 11.69 -72.53
CA ALA A 104 -35.37 12.44 -72.14
C ALA A 104 -34.89 13.84 -71.75
N GLU A 105 -34.99 14.73 -72.75
CA GLU A 105 -34.49 16.09 -72.81
C GLU A 105 -35.13 17.05 -71.76
N PRO A 106 -34.52 18.22 -71.52
CA PRO A 106 -34.93 19.19 -70.51
C PRO A 106 -36.18 19.94 -70.99
N SER A 107 -37.02 20.44 -70.07
CA SER A 107 -38.17 21.25 -70.46
C SER A 107 -38.12 22.64 -69.84
N PRO A 108 -37.53 23.63 -70.54
CA PRO A 108 -37.86 25.03 -70.38
C PRO A 108 -38.84 25.51 -71.47
N SER A 109 -39.67 26.47 -71.07
CA SER A 109 -40.44 27.42 -71.89
C SER A 109 -41.76 26.94 -72.53
N ALA A 110 -42.87 27.43 -71.96
CA ALA A 110 -44.08 27.76 -72.72
C ALA A 110 -44.05 29.26 -73.07
N PRO A 111 -44.50 29.65 -74.28
CA PRO A 111 -45.80 30.34 -74.34
C PRO A 111 -46.67 30.03 -75.59
N GLN A 112 -47.97 29.80 -75.34
CA GLN A 112 -49.24 30.07 -76.08
C GLN A 112 -49.31 30.11 -77.63
N PRO A 113 -50.47 29.77 -78.25
CA PRO A 113 -51.80 30.41 -78.07
C PRO A 113 -52.80 29.70 -77.15
#